data_AF-A0A067Q6E7-F1
#
_entry.id   AF-A0A067Q6E7-F1
#
_cell.length_a   1.000
_cell.length_b   1.000
_cell.length_c   1.000
_cell.angle_alpha   90.00
_cell.angle_beta   90.00
_cell.angle_gamma   90.00
#
_symmetry.space_group_name_H-M   'P 1'
#
loop_
_entity.id
_entity.type
_entity.pdbx_description
1 polymer ?
#
loop_
_entity_poly.entity_id
_entity_poly.type
_entity_poly.pdbx_seq_one_letter_code
_entity_poly.pdbx_strand_id
1 'polypeptide(L)'
;MQAEPETTQFLTFKDCLARRLIIKAGGPDTEDSSIEELGDFISYLALELWPTLPESIRNASYTAIPSTDELSFETLTPPTFIDSLISYGLVGDSDDVIKFVEKVLDDYVKEACEPPPTNWSGTRKSECEICERAVPLTYHHLIPRSVHTKVLKKGWHREEMLGSVAWLCRHCHSTVHHVASNEELARNFYTVDLLLEREDIQKWRNYAAKQRRGKRRG
;
A
#
# COMPACT_ATOMS: atom_id res chain seq x y z
N MET A 1 -22.75 11.31 4.63
CA MET A 1 -21.36 10.83 4.79
C MET A 1 -21.24 9.48 4.12
N GLN A 2 -20.60 9.42 2.95
CA GLN A 2 -20.17 8.14 2.39
C GLN A 2 -18.93 7.69 3.16
N ALA A 3 -18.84 6.41 3.52
CA ALA A 3 -17.65 5.89 4.21
C ALA A 3 -16.47 5.84 3.22
N GLU A 4 -15.26 6.22 3.67
CA GLU A 4 -14.06 6.10 2.84
C GLU A 4 -13.78 4.62 2.54
N PRO A 5 -13.57 4.25 1.26
CA PRO A 5 -13.17 2.90 0.93
C PRO A 5 -11.71 2.67 1.33
N GLU A 6 -11.45 1.76 2.27
CA GLU A 6 -10.09 1.45 2.76
C GLU A 6 -9.30 0.52 1.81
N THR A 7 -9.60 0.50 0.52
CA THR A 7 -8.88 -0.37 -0.44
C THR A 7 -7.52 0.22 -0.78
N THR A 8 -6.51 -0.63 -0.99
CA THR A 8 -5.17 -0.19 -1.42
C THR A 8 -5.25 0.69 -2.67
N GLN A 9 -6.09 0.31 -3.63
CA GLN A 9 -6.30 1.06 -4.87
C GLN A 9 -6.84 2.47 -4.61
N PHE A 10 -7.83 2.63 -3.73
CA PHE A 10 -8.34 3.95 -3.38
C PHE A 10 -7.29 4.80 -2.67
N LEU A 11 -6.54 4.21 -1.73
CA LEU A 11 -5.48 4.91 -1.02
C LEU A 11 -4.37 5.39 -1.98
N THR A 12 -3.90 4.53 -2.88
CA THR A 12 -2.92 4.90 -3.92
C THR A 12 -3.46 6.00 -4.84
N PHE A 13 -4.73 5.92 -5.24
CA PHE A 13 -5.38 6.97 -6.03
C PHE A 13 -5.45 8.30 -5.27
N LYS A 14 -5.87 8.27 -4.00
CA LYS A 14 -5.94 9.44 -3.11
C LYS A 14 -4.56 10.08 -2.96
N ASP A 15 -3.52 9.29 -2.80
CA ASP A 15 -2.13 9.77 -2.72
C ASP A 15 -1.65 10.41 -4.03
N CYS A 16 -2.01 9.84 -5.19
CA CYS A 16 -1.72 10.44 -6.49
C CYS A 16 -2.42 11.80 -6.67
N LEU A 17 -3.69 11.88 -6.30
CA LEU A 17 -4.47 13.11 -6.32
C LEU A 17 -3.86 14.17 -5.39
N ALA A 18 -3.56 13.79 -4.15
CA ALA A 18 -2.94 14.65 -3.14
C ALA A 18 -1.63 15.26 -3.63
N ARG A 19 -0.70 14.43 -4.15
CA ARG A 19 0.60 14.88 -4.65
C ARG A 19 0.44 15.95 -5.73
N ARG A 20 -0.51 15.76 -6.66
CA ARG A 20 -0.74 16.73 -7.75
C ARG A 20 -1.41 18.01 -7.27
N LEU A 21 -2.34 17.93 -6.31
CA LEU A 21 -2.98 19.11 -5.71
C LEU A 21 -1.99 19.96 -4.91
N ILE A 22 -1.11 19.32 -4.13
CA ILE A 22 -0.06 20.02 -3.37
C ILE A 22 0.89 20.77 -4.31
N ILE A 23 1.29 20.14 -5.43
CA ILE A 23 2.13 20.81 -6.44
C ILE A 23 1.43 22.03 -7.04
N LYS A 24 0.11 21.95 -7.26
CA LYS A 24 -0.69 23.06 -7.79
C LYS A 24 -0.95 24.17 -6.78
N ALA A 25 -1.06 23.84 -5.50
CA ALA A 25 -1.34 24.79 -4.41
C ALA A 25 -0.12 25.62 -3.97
N GLY A 26 1.08 25.37 -4.50
CA GLY A 26 2.29 26.14 -4.18
C GLY A 26 3.47 25.33 -3.64
N GLY A 27 3.36 23.99 -3.56
CA GLY A 27 4.44 23.10 -3.11
C GLY A 27 4.40 22.82 -1.60
N PRO A 28 5.48 22.25 -1.03
CA PRO A 28 5.53 21.81 0.37
C PRO A 28 5.69 22.95 1.41
N ASP A 29 5.74 24.22 0.98
CA ASP A 29 5.92 25.39 1.86
C ASP A 29 4.58 25.92 2.45
N THR A 30 3.50 25.15 2.31
CA THR A 30 2.16 25.50 2.81
C THR A 30 2.08 25.39 4.34
N GLU A 31 1.45 26.36 5.01
CA GLU A 31 1.30 26.38 6.47
C GLU A 31 0.52 25.16 7.02
N ASP A 32 0.84 24.74 8.25
CA ASP A 32 0.34 23.49 8.86
C ASP A 32 -1.21 23.43 8.96
N SER A 33 -1.86 24.55 9.25
CA SER A 33 -3.34 24.65 9.25
C SER A 33 -3.95 24.50 7.85
N SER A 34 -3.24 24.93 6.82
CA SER A 34 -3.67 24.78 5.43
C SER A 34 -3.45 23.36 4.91
N ILE A 35 -2.56 22.58 5.53
CA ILE A 35 -2.35 21.16 5.19
C ILE A 35 -3.51 20.29 5.68
N GLU A 36 -4.03 20.53 6.89
CA GLU A 36 -5.21 19.82 7.40
C GLU A 36 -6.47 20.14 6.58
N GLU A 37 -6.73 21.43 6.30
CA GLU A 37 -7.86 21.85 5.43
C GLU A 37 -7.74 21.26 4.02
N LEU A 38 -6.52 21.17 3.48
CA LEU A 38 -6.25 20.53 2.20
C LEU A 38 -6.50 19.02 2.26
N GLY A 39 -6.24 18.37 3.39
CA GLY A 39 -6.48 16.94 3.60
C GLY A 39 -7.96 16.58 3.48
N ASP A 40 -8.85 17.30 4.17
CA ASP A 40 -10.30 17.09 4.07
C ASP A 40 -10.82 17.37 2.66
N PHE A 41 -10.29 18.42 2.01
CA PHE A 41 -10.62 18.75 0.63
C PHE A 41 -10.18 17.66 -0.36
N ILE A 42 -8.96 17.10 -0.20
CA ILE A 42 -8.47 15.97 -0.98
C ILE A 42 -9.37 14.75 -0.80
N SER A 43 -9.74 14.42 0.43
CA SER A 43 -10.63 13.29 0.72
C SER A 43 -12.00 13.47 0.07
N TYR A 44 -12.57 14.69 0.15
CA TYR A 44 -13.81 15.04 -0.53
C TYR A 44 -13.72 14.81 -2.04
N LEU A 45 -12.68 15.37 -2.69
CA LEU A 45 -12.48 15.24 -4.14
C LEU A 45 -12.24 13.78 -4.56
N ALA A 46 -11.49 13.02 -3.76
CA ALA A 46 -11.24 11.61 -4.02
C ALA A 46 -12.53 10.80 -3.97
N LEU A 47 -13.40 11.05 -2.98
CA LEU A 47 -14.71 10.39 -2.85
C LEU A 47 -15.70 10.78 -3.94
N GLU A 48 -15.54 11.97 -4.51
CA GLU A 48 -16.37 12.45 -5.60
C GLU A 48 -15.97 11.81 -6.94
N LEU A 49 -14.67 11.71 -7.23
CA LEU A 49 -14.16 11.20 -8.49
C LEU A 49 -14.04 9.67 -8.52
N TRP A 50 -13.65 9.02 -7.42
CA TRP A 50 -13.42 7.57 -7.40
C TRP A 50 -14.62 6.73 -7.88
N PRO A 51 -15.87 6.99 -7.47
CA PRO A 51 -17.02 6.17 -7.86
C PRO A 51 -17.37 6.26 -9.36
N THR A 52 -16.94 7.31 -10.06
CA THR A 52 -17.20 7.46 -11.49
C THR A 52 -16.23 6.63 -12.34
N LEU A 53 -15.10 6.20 -11.77
CA LEU A 53 -14.08 5.45 -12.47
C LEU A 53 -14.56 4.02 -12.82
N PRO A 54 -14.25 3.53 -14.04
CA PRO A 54 -14.56 2.15 -14.43
C PRO A 54 -13.96 1.12 -13.48
N GLU A 55 -14.59 -0.05 -13.38
CA GLU A 55 -14.10 -1.15 -12.54
C GLU A 55 -12.69 -1.63 -12.96
N SER A 56 -12.35 -1.52 -14.24
CA SER A 56 -11.00 -1.84 -14.73
C SER A 56 -9.93 -0.94 -14.10
N ILE A 57 -10.22 0.34 -13.89
CA ILE A 57 -9.34 1.31 -13.24
C ILE A 57 -9.34 1.11 -11.72
N ARG A 58 -10.52 0.95 -11.11
CA ARG A 58 -10.64 0.75 -9.65
C ARG A 58 -10.00 -0.54 -9.15
N ASN A 59 -9.87 -1.54 -10.02
CA ASN A 59 -9.22 -2.82 -9.72
C ASN A 59 -7.86 -2.99 -10.41
N ALA A 60 -7.23 -1.88 -10.84
CA ALA A 60 -5.92 -1.90 -11.48
C ALA A 60 -4.89 -2.64 -10.61
N SER A 61 -4.09 -3.48 -11.26
CA SER A 61 -3.03 -4.24 -10.60
C SER A 61 -1.93 -4.60 -11.59
N TYR A 62 -0.78 -5.04 -11.09
CA TYR A 62 0.34 -5.46 -11.94
C TYR A 62 0.00 -6.64 -12.88
N THR A 63 -1.06 -7.40 -12.60
CA THR A 63 -1.55 -8.52 -13.44
C THR A 63 -2.73 -8.15 -14.33
N ALA A 64 -3.37 -7.01 -14.08
CA ALA A 64 -4.52 -6.51 -14.82
C ALA A 64 -4.34 -5.00 -15.06
N ILE A 65 -3.51 -4.66 -16.05
CA ILE A 65 -3.19 -3.27 -16.40
C ILE A 65 -4.31 -2.72 -17.29
N PRO A 66 -5.09 -1.73 -16.84
CA PRO A 66 -6.11 -1.10 -17.66
C PRO A 66 -5.49 -0.16 -18.70
N SER A 67 -6.15 -0.01 -19.86
CA SER A 67 -5.81 1.05 -20.83
C SER A 67 -6.51 2.34 -20.44
N THR A 68 -5.78 3.46 -20.40
CA THR A 68 -6.34 4.81 -20.19
C THR A 68 -6.81 5.47 -21.48
N ASP A 69 -6.37 4.98 -22.66
CA ASP A 69 -6.66 5.55 -23.97
C ASP A 69 -8.15 5.52 -24.37
N GLU A 70 -8.94 4.62 -23.76
CA GLU A 70 -10.36 4.45 -24.06
C GLU A 70 -11.29 5.26 -23.13
N LEU A 71 -10.73 6.03 -22.19
CA LEU A 71 -11.50 6.75 -21.19
C LEU A 71 -12.02 8.10 -21.71
N SER A 72 -13.33 8.32 -21.60
CA SER A 72 -13.94 9.63 -21.82
C SER A 72 -13.87 10.47 -20.54
N PHE A 73 -12.78 11.20 -20.34
CA PHE A 73 -12.56 12.02 -19.14
C PHE A 73 -13.62 13.13 -18.95
N GLU A 74 -14.25 13.60 -20.04
CA GLU A 74 -15.40 14.52 -20.00
C GLU A 74 -16.61 13.92 -19.28
N THR A 75 -16.82 12.61 -19.39
CA THR A 75 -17.95 11.90 -18.77
C THR A 75 -17.60 11.40 -17.36
N LEU A 76 -16.31 11.13 -17.12
CA LEU A 76 -15.81 10.61 -15.84
C LEU A 76 -15.66 11.70 -14.79
N THR A 77 -15.49 12.96 -15.18
CA THR A 77 -15.25 14.06 -14.25
C THR A 77 -16.58 14.74 -13.86
N PRO A 78 -17.02 14.64 -12.59
CA PRO A 78 -18.26 15.29 -12.15
C PRO A 78 -18.19 16.82 -12.31
N PRO A 79 -19.28 17.50 -12.72
CA PRO A 79 -19.30 18.97 -12.81
C PRO A 79 -18.94 19.66 -11.49
N THR A 80 -19.39 19.10 -10.37
CA THR A 80 -19.11 19.59 -9.02
C THR A 80 -17.63 19.46 -8.63
N PHE A 81 -16.93 18.46 -9.18
CA PHE A 81 -15.47 18.33 -9.06
C PHE A 81 -14.75 19.43 -9.86
N ILE A 82 -15.21 19.69 -11.08
CA ILE A 82 -14.68 20.76 -11.95
C ILE A 82 -14.84 22.12 -11.26
N ASP A 83 -16.05 22.42 -10.80
CA ASP A 83 -16.38 23.68 -10.12
C ASP A 83 -15.53 23.87 -8.85
N SER A 84 -15.32 22.80 -8.09
CA SER A 84 -14.48 22.83 -6.89
C SER A 84 -13.04 23.21 -7.21
N LEU A 85 -12.43 22.59 -8.22
CA LEU A 85 -11.04 22.89 -8.59
C LEU A 85 -10.85 24.30 -9.15
N ILE A 86 -11.81 24.79 -9.94
CA ILE A 86 -11.79 26.15 -10.49
C ILE A 86 -12.01 27.19 -9.38
N SER A 87 -12.99 26.96 -8.50
CA SER A 87 -13.32 27.86 -7.39
C SER A 87 -12.15 28.07 -6.44
N TYR A 88 -11.37 27.01 -6.17
CA TYR A 88 -10.16 27.07 -5.35
C TYR A 88 -8.93 27.59 -6.12
N GLY A 89 -9.06 27.95 -7.39
CA GLY A 89 -7.98 28.51 -8.22
C GLY A 89 -6.84 27.53 -8.52
N LEU A 90 -7.07 26.23 -8.34
CA LEU A 90 -6.06 25.18 -8.57
C LEU A 90 -5.87 24.92 -10.07
N VAL A 91 -6.92 25.17 -10.84
CA VAL A 91 -6.99 24.94 -12.28
C VAL A 91 -7.77 26.08 -12.95
N GLY A 92 -7.40 26.42 -14.19
CA GLY A 92 -7.92 27.61 -14.88
C GLY A 92 -9.29 27.43 -15.54
N ASP A 93 -9.55 26.25 -16.12
CA ASP A 93 -10.78 25.94 -16.84
C ASP A 93 -11.07 24.42 -16.85
N SER A 94 -12.20 24.03 -17.45
CA SER A 94 -12.62 22.62 -17.54
C SER A 94 -11.64 21.74 -18.30
N ASP A 95 -11.00 22.26 -19.35
CA ASP A 95 -10.07 21.50 -20.18
C ASP A 95 -8.79 21.17 -19.39
N ASP A 96 -8.33 22.12 -18.59
CA ASP A 96 -7.21 21.90 -17.69
C ASP A 96 -7.57 20.97 -16.52
N VAL A 97 -8.84 20.93 -16.08
CA VAL A 97 -9.29 19.93 -15.09
C VAL A 97 -9.26 18.54 -15.70
N ILE A 98 -9.70 18.38 -16.95
CA ILE A 98 -9.64 17.11 -17.66
C ILE A 98 -8.19 16.62 -17.79
N LYS A 99 -7.28 17.48 -18.25
CA LYS A 99 -5.83 17.15 -18.32
C LYS A 99 -5.24 16.86 -16.94
N PHE A 100 -5.76 17.48 -15.89
CA PHE A 100 -5.35 17.20 -14.53
C PHE A 100 -5.77 15.79 -14.11
N VAL A 101 -7.02 15.42 -14.33
CA VAL A 101 -7.57 14.09 -14.02
C VAL A 101 -6.87 12.99 -14.81
N GLU A 102 -6.65 13.21 -16.11
CA GLU A 102 -5.89 12.30 -16.98
C GLU A 102 -4.53 11.96 -16.37
N LYS A 103 -3.77 13.00 -15.97
CA LYS A 103 -2.45 12.80 -15.36
C LYS A 103 -2.49 12.17 -13.96
N VAL A 104 -3.54 12.43 -13.17
CA VAL A 104 -3.74 11.74 -11.88
C VAL A 104 -3.94 10.25 -12.12
N LEU A 105 -4.75 9.90 -13.12
CA LEU A 105 -5.06 8.51 -13.45
C LEU A 105 -3.86 7.79 -14.08
N ASP A 106 -3.06 8.44 -14.91
CA ASP A 106 -1.81 7.88 -15.42
C ASP A 106 -0.83 7.54 -14.28
N ASP A 107 -0.64 8.45 -13.33
CA ASP A 107 0.22 8.19 -12.17
C ASP A 107 -0.32 7.05 -11.30
N TYR A 108 -1.64 7.05 -11.06
CA TYR A 108 -2.30 6.00 -10.29
C TYR A 108 -2.18 4.63 -10.98
N VAL A 109 -2.48 4.54 -12.28
CA VAL A 109 -2.36 3.28 -13.03
C VAL A 109 -0.91 2.81 -13.03
N LYS A 110 0.04 3.72 -13.25
CA LYS A 110 1.46 3.40 -13.18
C LYS A 110 1.82 2.80 -11.83
N GLU A 111 1.45 3.46 -10.73
CA GLU A 111 1.79 3.04 -9.36
C GLU A 111 1.07 1.76 -8.92
N ALA A 112 -0.24 1.66 -9.20
CA ALA A 112 -1.05 0.48 -8.89
C ALA A 112 -0.63 -0.76 -9.71
N CYS A 113 -0.07 -0.54 -10.90
CA CYS A 113 0.44 -1.60 -11.77
C CYS A 113 1.95 -1.83 -11.64
N GLU A 114 2.67 -1.12 -10.76
CA GLU A 114 4.09 -1.41 -10.55
C GLU A 114 4.22 -2.85 -10.04
N PRO A 115 5.07 -3.69 -10.68
CA PRO A 115 5.34 -5.01 -10.16
C PRO A 115 5.96 -4.88 -8.77
N PRO A 116 5.68 -5.81 -7.84
CA PRO A 116 6.30 -5.77 -6.53
C PRO A 116 7.83 -5.70 -6.70
N PRO A 117 8.52 -4.84 -5.93
CA PRO A 117 9.94 -4.58 -6.10
C PRO A 117 10.75 -5.88 -6.08
N THR A 118 11.38 -6.19 -7.21
CA THR A 118 12.23 -7.39 -7.37
C THR A 118 13.55 -7.26 -6.62
N ASN A 119 13.98 -6.02 -6.37
CA ASN A 119 15.14 -5.72 -5.54
C ASN A 119 14.73 -5.68 -4.06
N TRP A 120 14.85 -6.83 -3.40
CA TRP A 120 14.63 -6.99 -1.97
C TRP A 120 15.38 -5.97 -1.11
N SER A 121 16.54 -5.45 -1.54
CA SER A 121 17.24 -4.42 -0.75
C SER A 121 16.44 -3.11 -0.62
N GLY A 122 15.59 -2.78 -1.60
CA GLY A 122 14.72 -1.60 -1.59
C GLY A 122 13.50 -1.73 -0.68
N THR A 123 13.09 -2.95 -0.30
CA THR A 123 11.95 -3.19 0.62
C THR A 123 12.38 -3.28 2.07
N ARG A 124 13.68 -3.16 2.35
CA ARG A 124 14.23 -3.38 3.68
C ARG A 124 13.72 -2.34 4.68
N LYS A 125 12.98 -2.82 5.69
CA LYS A 125 12.55 -2.01 6.83
C LYS A 125 13.73 -1.61 7.73
N SER A 126 13.58 -0.50 8.45
CA SER A 126 14.52 -0.05 9.49
C SER A 126 14.42 -0.89 10.77
N GLU A 127 13.25 -1.48 11.02
CA GLU A 127 12.91 -2.19 12.25
C GLU A 127 12.29 -3.56 11.96
N CYS A 128 12.38 -4.45 12.95
CA CYS A 128 11.82 -5.79 12.83
C CYS A 128 10.29 -5.74 12.84
N GLU A 129 9.63 -6.33 11.85
CA GLU A 129 8.16 -6.25 11.72
C GLU A 129 7.37 -7.00 12.82
N ILE A 130 8.01 -7.89 13.59
CA ILE A 130 7.38 -8.54 14.76
C ILE A 130 7.68 -7.82 16.08
N CYS A 131 8.91 -7.36 16.33
CA CYS A 131 9.32 -6.86 17.65
C CYS A 131 9.70 -5.38 17.67
N GLU A 132 9.60 -4.69 16.54
CA GLU A 132 9.80 -3.23 16.34
C GLU A 132 11.18 -2.73 16.76
N ARG A 133 12.14 -3.61 16.98
CA ARG A 133 13.50 -3.18 17.29
C ARG A 133 14.25 -2.83 16.02
N ALA A 134 14.91 -1.67 16.03
CA ALA A 134 15.96 -1.31 15.09
C ALA A 134 17.21 -2.18 15.31
N VAL A 135 17.26 -3.36 14.70
CA VAL A 135 18.36 -4.35 14.79
C VAL A 135 18.66 -4.95 13.41
N PRO A 136 19.80 -5.63 13.20
CA PRO A 136 20.05 -6.31 11.93
C PRO A 136 18.91 -7.28 11.57
N LEU A 137 18.28 -6.99 10.42
CA LEU A 137 17.17 -7.77 9.89
C LEU A 137 17.63 -8.80 8.87
N THR A 138 16.82 -9.84 8.74
CA THR A 138 16.94 -10.95 7.80
C THR A 138 15.70 -11.02 6.94
N TYR A 139 15.86 -11.52 5.72
CA TYR A 139 14.78 -11.73 4.77
C TYR A 139 14.05 -13.04 5.09
N HIS A 140 12.76 -12.97 5.39
CA HIS A 140 11.93 -14.12 5.72
C HIS A 140 10.79 -14.26 4.70
N HIS A 141 10.60 -15.47 4.16
CA HIS A 141 9.47 -15.76 3.28
C HIS A 141 8.25 -16.15 4.11
N LEU A 142 7.18 -15.35 4.03
CA LEU A 142 5.93 -15.61 4.76
C LEU A 142 5.24 -16.88 4.27
N ILE A 143 5.31 -17.15 2.97
CA ILE A 143 5.02 -18.47 2.39
C ILE A 143 6.35 -19.16 2.09
N PRO A 144 6.78 -20.16 2.90
CA PRO A 144 8.09 -20.78 2.71
C PRO A 144 8.25 -21.39 1.31
N ARG A 145 9.38 -21.11 0.64
CA ARG A 145 9.66 -21.59 -0.73
C ARG A 145 9.52 -23.11 -0.86
N SER A 146 9.87 -23.86 0.19
CA SER A 146 9.78 -25.32 0.21
C SER A 146 8.36 -25.86 0.00
N VAL A 147 7.33 -25.04 0.23
CA VAL A 147 5.92 -25.43 0.08
C VAL A 147 5.21 -24.76 -1.10
N HIS A 148 5.88 -23.92 -1.90
CA HIS A 148 5.28 -23.21 -3.05
C HIS A 148 4.57 -24.15 -4.03
N THR A 149 5.22 -25.24 -4.44
CA THR A 149 4.61 -26.24 -5.33
C THR A 149 3.33 -26.84 -4.73
N LYS A 150 3.32 -27.08 -3.41
CA LYS A 150 2.16 -27.63 -2.71
C LYS A 150 1.04 -26.60 -2.60
N VAL A 151 1.38 -25.34 -2.30
CA VAL A 151 0.45 -24.21 -2.23
C VAL A 151 -0.31 -24.05 -3.55
N LEU A 152 0.41 -24.03 -4.68
CA LEU A 152 -0.20 -23.93 -6.01
C LEU A 152 -1.06 -25.15 -6.35
N LYS A 153 -0.54 -26.37 -6.12
CA LYS A 153 -1.29 -27.60 -6.39
C LYS A 153 -2.58 -27.72 -5.57
N LYS A 154 -2.59 -27.17 -4.36
CA LYS A 154 -3.75 -27.19 -3.45
C LYS A 154 -4.65 -25.95 -3.60
N GLY A 155 -4.25 -24.96 -4.40
CA GLY A 155 -4.99 -23.71 -4.59
C GLY A 155 -5.13 -22.90 -3.30
N TRP A 156 -4.16 -22.98 -2.39
CA TRP A 156 -4.24 -22.20 -1.14
C TRP A 156 -4.01 -20.72 -1.38
N HIS A 157 -3.09 -20.37 -2.29
CA HIS A 157 -2.76 -19.00 -2.65
C HIS A 157 -2.48 -18.89 -4.14
N ARG A 158 -2.64 -17.67 -4.66
CA ARG A 158 -2.25 -17.29 -6.01
C ARG A 158 -0.72 -17.19 -6.11
N GLU A 159 -0.17 -17.35 -7.31
CA GLU A 159 1.27 -17.34 -7.55
C GLU A 159 1.95 -16.05 -7.08
N GLU A 160 1.25 -14.92 -7.21
CA GLU A 160 1.69 -13.61 -6.74
C GLU A 160 1.98 -13.53 -5.23
N MET A 161 1.27 -14.30 -4.42
CA MET A 161 1.42 -14.30 -2.95
C MET A 161 2.68 -15.06 -2.51
N LEU A 162 3.24 -15.91 -3.36
CA LEU A 162 4.41 -16.73 -3.02
C LEU A 162 5.67 -15.89 -2.78
N GLY A 163 5.70 -14.68 -3.34
CA GLY A 163 6.76 -13.69 -3.15
C GLY A 163 6.68 -12.92 -1.83
N SER A 164 5.61 -13.06 -1.05
CA SER A 164 5.39 -12.30 0.19
C SER A 164 6.47 -12.57 1.23
N VAL A 165 7.02 -11.48 1.77
CA VAL A 165 8.18 -11.50 2.67
C VAL A 165 8.02 -10.57 3.85
N ALA A 166 8.82 -10.83 4.88
CA ALA A 166 8.96 -9.99 6.06
C ALA A 166 10.43 -9.77 6.43
N TRP A 167 10.71 -8.62 7.01
CA TRP A 167 11.99 -8.18 7.55
C TRP A 167 12.05 -8.42 9.05
N LEU A 168 12.64 -9.55 9.42
CA LEU A 168 12.65 -10.03 10.80
C LEU A 168 14.06 -10.02 11.37
N CYS A 169 14.21 -9.64 12.64
CA CYS A 169 15.46 -9.89 13.34
C CYS A 169 15.70 -11.39 13.49
N ARG A 170 16.97 -11.80 13.62
CA ARG A 170 17.34 -13.23 13.72
C ARG A 170 16.53 -14.00 14.77
N HIS A 171 16.25 -13.40 15.93
CA HIS A 171 15.50 -14.07 17.00
C HIS A 171 14.04 -14.29 16.62
N CYS A 172 13.37 -13.26 16.09
CA CYS A 172 11.99 -13.39 15.61
C CYS A 172 11.87 -14.37 14.44
N HIS A 173 12.82 -14.36 13.51
CA HIS A 173 12.87 -15.33 12.41
C HIS A 173 12.94 -16.76 12.95
N SER A 174 13.86 -17.05 13.87
CA SER A 174 13.93 -18.37 14.50
C SER A 174 12.63 -18.74 15.23
N THR A 175 12.01 -17.80 15.95
CA THR A 175 10.75 -18.05 16.64
C THR A 175 9.62 -18.42 15.68
N VAL A 176 9.46 -17.72 14.55
CA VAL A 176 8.42 -18.04 13.55
C VAL A 176 8.50 -19.49 13.08
N HIS A 177 9.71 -20.00 12.79
CA HIS A 177 9.92 -21.40 12.39
C HIS A 177 9.84 -22.40 13.56
N HIS A 178 9.84 -21.94 14.81
CA HIS A 178 9.62 -22.81 15.97
C HIS A 178 8.14 -22.95 16.34
N VAL A 179 7.34 -21.89 16.15
CA VAL A 179 5.94 -21.89 16.60
C VAL A 179 4.98 -22.58 15.61
N ALA A 180 5.36 -22.66 14.33
CA ALA A 180 4.52 -23.24 13.29
C ALA A 180 5.37 -23.97 12.24
N SER A 181 4.82 -25.04 11.68
CA SER A 181 5.44 -25.73 10.55
C SER A 181 5.37 -24.89 9.28
N ASN A 182 6.25 -25.16 8.30
CA ASN A 182 6.22 -24.43 7.02
C ASN A 182 4.87 -24.52 6.28
N GLU A 183 4.14 -25.63 6.45
CA GLU A 183 2.81 -25.80 5.87
C GLU A 183 1.75 -25.00 6.62
N GLU A 184 1.82 -24.96 7.94
CA GLU A 184 0.93 -24.16 8.78
C GLU A 184 1.15 -22.66 8.55
N LEU A 185 2.42 -22.22 8.44
CA LEU A 185 2.77 -20.85 8.04
C LEU A 185 2.13 -20.50 6.70
N ALA A 186 2.33 -21.33 5.68
CA ALA A 186 1.74 -21.08 4.37
C ALA A 186 0.21 -21.08 4.37
N ARG A 187 -0.44 -21.88 5.21
CA ARG A 187 -1.90 -22.04 5.16
C ARG A 187 -2.64 -20.99 5.98
N ASN A 188 -2.14 -20.68 7.17
CA ASN A 188 -2.86 -19.90 8.17
C ASN A 188 -2.13 -18.62 8.58
N PHE A 189 -0.82 -18.49 8.32
CA PHE A 189 0.00 -17.38 8.83
C PHE A 189 0.93 -16.79 7.76
N TYR A 190 0.36 -16.50 6.59
CA TYR A 190 1.07 -16.07 5.38
C TYR A 190 1.21 -14.55 5.23
N THR A 191 0.86 -13.78 6.26
CA THR A 191 1.11 -12.33 6.38
C THR A 191 1.68 -12.01 7.76
N VAL A 192 2.31 -10.84 7.93
CA VAL A 192 2.77 -10.38 9.25
C VAL A 192 1.61 -10.22 10.21
N ASP A 193 0.48 -9.68 9.75
CA ASP A 193 -0.71 -9.48 10.58
C ASP A 193 -1.24 -10.81 11.14
N LEU A 194 -1.35 -11.84 10.29
CA LEU A 194 -1.75 -13.18 10.72
C LEU A 194 -0.76 -13.78 11.73
N LEU A 195 0.56 -13.55 11.56
CA LEU A 195 1.55 -13.98 12.55
C LEU A 195 1.32 -13.26 13.89
N LEU A 196 0.99 -11.96 13.87
CA LEU A 196 0.72 -11.15 15.05
C LEU A 196 -0.60 -11.47 15.74
N GLU A 197 -1.53 -12.16 15.08
CA GLU A 197 -2.76 -12.69 15.69
C GLU A 197 -2.50 -13.90 16.60
N ARG A 198 -1.37 -14.61 16.46
CA ARG A 198 -1.05 -15.77 17.30
C ARG A 198 -0.66 -15.35 18.72
N GLU A 199 -1.27 -15.98 19.72
CA GLU A 199 -0.95 -15.72 21.13
C GLU A 199 0.54 -15.93 21.48
N ASP A 200 1.18 -16.98 20.93
CA ASP A 200 2.58 -17.28 21.21
C ASP A 200 3.53 -16.22 20.63
N ILE A 201 3.24 -15.74 19.41
CA ILE A 201 3.95 -14.62 18.79
C ILE A 201 3.70 -13.32 19.54
N GLN A 202 2.49 -13.03 20.02
CA GLN A 202 2.20 -11.83 20.82
C GLN A 202 2.98 -11.83 22.14
N LYS A 203 2.96 -12.96 22.86
CA LYS A 203 3.76 -13.15 24.09
C LYS A 203 5.24 -12.96 23.80
N TRP A 204 5.73 -13.52 22.70
CA TRP A 204 7.11 -13.36 22.26
C TRP A 204 7.44 -11.91 21.91
N ARG A 205 6.61 -11.20 21.12
CA ARG A 205 6.78 -9.79 20.74
C ARG A 205 6.94 -8.92 21.98
N ASN A 206 6.04 -9.05 22.95
CA ASN A 206 6.05 -8.28 24.19
C ASN A 206 7.33 -8.48 25.01
N TYR A 207 7.89 -9.69 25.00
CA TYR A 207 9.19 -9.98 25.60
C TYR A 207 10.35 -9.44 24.77
N ALA A 208 10.36 -9.73 23.47
CA ALA A 208 11.44 -9.47 22.53
C ALA A 208 11.67 -7.97 22.33
N ALA A 209 10.61 -7.16 22.28
CA ALA A 209 10.67 -5.71 22.13
C ALA A 209 11.48 -5.04 23.26
N LYS A 210 11.45 -5.61 24.47
CA LYS A 210 12.17 -5.09 25.65
C LYS A 210 13.64 -5.52 25.70
N GLN A 211 14.07 -6.43 24.83
CA GLN A 211 15.43 -6.96 24.88
C GLN A 211 16.43 -5.95 24.31
N ARG A 212 17.38 -5.54 25.16
CA ARG A 212 18.54 -4.72 24.76
C ARG A 212 19.41 -5.51 23.78
N ARG A 213 20.10 -4.82 22.88
CA ARG A 213 21.12 -5.46 22.00
C ARG A 213 22.17 -6.14 22.89
N GLY A 214 22.14 -7.47 22.95
CA GLY A 214 23.13 -8.24 23.68
C GLY A 214 24.51 -8.04 23.07
N LYS A 215 25.48 -7.58 23.87
CA LYS A 215 26.91 -7.59 23.52
C LYS A 215 27.26 -9.05 23.16
N ARG A 216 27.80 -9.29 21.96
CA ARG A 216 28.21 -10.64 21.52
C ARG A 216 29.07 -11.26 22.62
N ARG A 217 28.62 -12.36 23.21
CA ARG A 217 29.53 -13.24 23.96
C ARG A 217 30.38 -13.93 22.88
N GLY A 218 31.65 -13.53 22.82
CA GLY A 218 32.66 -14.19 21.99
C GLY A 218 32.91 -15.61 22.45
#